data_AF-A0A6B3GEB6-F1
#
_entry.id   AF-A0A6B3GEB6-F1
#
_cell.length_a   1.000
_cell.length_b   1.000
_cell.length_c   1.000
_cell.angle_alpha   90.00
_cell.angle_beta   90.00
_cell.angle_gamma   90.00
#
_symmetry.space_group_name_H-M   'P 1'
#
loop_
_entity.id
_entity.type
_entity.pdbx_description
1 polymer ?
#
loop_
_entity_poly.entity_id
_entity_poly.type
_entity_poly.pdbx_seq_one_letter_code
_entity_poly.pdbx_strand_id
1 'polypeptide(L)'
;MPENATEVTAAGIARLAGVGRAAVSNWRRRYADFPQPVGGTGTSPSFALSEVEQWLRDQGKLAEVPLRERVWQAVAGHPAGAGRALIHVGCALLLVRDRPTAWLELAAAPDERMAALLPQAMEHVLTARLGPEADGVHRAGVPEPAGVHTAGPQEPGS
;
A
#
# COMPACT_ATOMS: atom_id res chain seq x y z
N MET A 1 8.39 -10.09 -40.48
CA MET A 1 9.41 -9.52 -39.57
C MET A 1 9.25 -10.25 -38.24
N PRO A 2 10.30 -10.84 -37.63
CA PRO A 2 10.13 -11.56 -36.37
C PRO A 2 9.88 -10.52 -35.28
N GLU A 3 8.64 -10.41 -34.83
CA GLU A 3 8.30 -9.60 -33.66
C GLU A 3 9.04 -10.21 -32.47
N ASN A 4 9.83 -9.40 -31.77
CA ASN A 4 10.60 -9.78 -30.58
C ASN A 4 9.76 -10.67 -29.66
N ALA A 5 10.00 -11.99 -29.73
CA ALA A 5 9.27 -12.99 -28.97
C ALA A 5 9.74 -12.89 -27.51
N THR A 6 9.23 -11.88 -26.81
CA THR A 6 9.41 -11.77 -25.37
C THR A 6 8.77 -13.01 -24.78
N GLU A 7 9.59 -13.86 -24.18
CA GLU A 7 9.13 -15.08 -23.55
C GLU A 7 8.73 -14.80 -22.10
N VAL A 8 7.62 -15.40 -21.65
CA VAL A 8 7.14 -15.30 -20.29
C VAL A 8 7.00 -16.69 -19.67
N THR A 9 7.46 -16.85 -18.43
CA THR A 9 7.28 -18.11 -17.68
C THR A 9 5.89 -18.16 -17.05
N ALA A 10 5.42 -19.35 -16.66
CA ALA A 10 4.16 -19.50 -15.93
C ALA A 10 4.06 -18.61 -14.67
N ALA A 11 5.19 -18.34 -13.99
CA ALA A 11 5.23 -17.41 -12.86
C ALA A 11 5.03 -15.94 -13.31
N GLY A 12 5.57 -15.56 -14.47
CA GLY A 12 5.31 -14.27 -15.09
C GLY A 12 3.85 -14.09 -15.50
N ILE A 13 3.26 -15.12 -16.14
CA ILE A 13 1.83 -15.14 -16.49
C ILE A 13 0.96 -14.95 -15.25
N ALA A 14 1.28 -15.63 -14.14
CA ALA A 14 0.56 -15.50 -12.89
C ALA A 14 0.58 -14.06 -12.34
N ARG A 15 1.73 -13.36 -12.46
CA ARG A 15 1.83 -11.95 -12.07
C ARG A 15 1.03 -11.03 -13.00
N LEU A 16 1.11 -11.23 -14.31
CA LEU A 16 0.36 -10.46 -15.31
C LEU A 16 -1.15 -10.56 -15.08
N ALA A 17 -1.63 -11.76 -14.73
CA ALA A 17 -3.04 -12.01 -14.47
C ALA A 17 -3.43 -11.85 -13.00
N GLY A 18 -2.52 -11.42 -12.12
CA GLY A 18 -2.83 -11.19 -10.70
C GLY A 18 -3.31 -12.43 -9.93
N VAL A 19 -2.88 -13.62 -10.35
CA VAL A 19 -3.29 -14.92 -9.77
C VAL A 19 -2.10 -15.70 -9.22
N GLY A 20 -2.37 -16.79 -8.50
CA GLY A 20 -1.34 -17.76 -8.11
C GLY A 20 -0.92 -18.70 -9.25
N ARG A 21 0.28 -19.27 -9.17
CA ARG A 21 0.83 -20.25 -10.15
C ARG A 21 -0.08 -21.45 -10.41
N ALA A 22 -0.85 -21.88 -9.40
CA ALA A 22 -1.81 -22.98 -9.53
C ALA A 22 -2.95 -22.67 -10.52
N ALA A 23 -3.37 -21.40 -10.64
CA ALA A 23 -4.38 -21.00 -11.60
C ALA A 23 -3.89 -21.18 -13.04
N VAL A 24 -2.65 -20.76 -13.34
CA VAL A 24 -2.02 -20.95 -14.64
C VAL A 24 -1.89 -22.43 -15.00
N SER A 25 -1.50 -23.27 -14.04
CA SER A 25 -1.46 -24.73 -14.23
C SER A 25 -2.85 -25.30 -14.56
N ASN A 26 -3.89 -24.84 -13.86
CA ASN A 26 -5.26 -25.26 -14.14
C ASN A 26 -5.73 -24.79 -15.52
N TRP A 27 -5.34 -23.59 -15.96
CA TRP A 27 -5.72 -23.07 -17.27
C TRP A 27 -5.15 -23.93 -18.40
N ARG A 28 -3.86 -24.25 -18.33
CA ARG A 28 -3.19 -25.13 -19.30
C ARG A 28 -3.89 -26.48 -19.49
N ARG A 29 -4.53 -27.00 -18.44
CA ARG A 29 -5.25 -28.27 -18.48
C ARG A 29 -6.69 -28.13 -18.96
N ARG A 30 -7.38 -27.05 -18.61
CA ARG A 30 -8.82 -26.86 -18.89
C ARG A 30 -9.11 -26.19 -20.22
N TYR A 31 -8.17 -25.38 -20.72
CA TYR A 31 -8.32 -24.59 -21.93
C TYR A 31 -7.36 -25.12 -22.98
N ALA A 32 -7.90 -25.81 -23.99
CA ALA A 32 -7.12 -26.39 -25.08
C ALA A 32 -6.51 -25.32 -25.99
N ASP A 33 -7.11 -24.13 -26.00
CA ASP A 33 -6.68 -22.90 -26.68
C ASP A 33 -5.62 -22.12 -25.89
N PHE A 34 -5.22 -22.58 -24.70
CA PHE A 34 -4.14 -21.93 -23.96
C PHE A 34 -2.83 -21.98 -24.75
N PRO A 35 -2.03 -20.90 -24.82
CA PRO A 35 -0.81 -20.83 -25.61
C PRO A 35 0.15 -21.99 -25.32
N GLN A 36 0.70 -22.56 -26.40
CA GLN A 36 1.68 -23.62 -26.29
C GLN A 36 3.04 -23.05 -25.88
N PRO A 37 3.86 -23.82 -25.14
CA PRO A 37 5.18 -23.37 -24.78
C PRO A 37 6.05 -23.23 -26.03
N VAL A 38 6.73 -22.08 -26.16
CA VAL A 38 7.67 -21.80 -27.24
C VAL A 38 9.13 -22.12 -26.86
N GLY A 39 9.37 -22.35 -25.56
CA GLY A 39 10.69 -22.68 -25.03
C GLY A 39 10.69 -23.10 -23.56
N GLY A 40 11.84 -22.93 -22.93
CA GLY A 40 12.06 -23.25 -21.52
C GLY A 40 12.40 -24.73 -21.28
N THR A 41 12.32 -25.15 -20.02
CA THR A 41 12.58 -26.55 -19.63
C THR A 41 11.28 -27.30 -19.36
N GLY A 42 11.32 -28.63 -19.35
CA GLY A 42 10.14 -29.44 -19.00
C GLY A 42 9.54 -29.10 -17.63
N THR A 43 10.34 -28.55 -16.71
CA THR A 43 9.93 -28.10 -15.37
C THR A 43 9.53 -26.63 -15.31
N SER A 44 10.00 -25.80 -16.25
CA SER A 44 9.67 -24.38 -16.33
C SER A 44 9.52 -23.95 -17.79
N PRO A 45 8.38 -24.27 -18.43
CA PRO A 45 8.11 -23.85 -19.80
C PRO A 45 7.98 -22.32 -19.91
N SER A 46 8.39 -21.79 -21.05
CA SER A 46 8.18 -20.39 -21.44
C SER A 46 7.21 -20.30 -22.62
N PHE A 47 6.47 -19.21 -22.68
CA PHE A 47 5.37 -18.96 -23.60
C PHE A 47 5.61 -17.63 -24.32
N ALA A 48 5.12 -17.49 -25.54
CA ALA A 48 5.14 -16.20 -26.22
C ALA A 48 4.26 -15.20 -25.44
N LEU A 49 4.83 -14.08 -25.01
CA LEU A 49 4.11 -13.07 -24.22
C LEU A 49 2.90 -12.54 -24.97
N SER A 50 3.04 -12.26 -26.27
CA SER A 50 1.95 -11.74 -27.11
C SER A 50 0.74 -12.68 -27.17
N GLU A 51 0.97 -13.98 -27.35
CA GLU A 51 -0.09 -14.99 -27.37
C GLU A 51 -0.78 -15.11 -26.00
N VAL A 52 0.00 -15.04 -24.92
CA VAL A 52 -0.54 -15.07 -23.54
C VAL A 52 -1.36 -13.84 -23.24
N GLU A 53 -0.89 -12.64 -23.57
CA GLU A 53 -1.62 -11.40 -23.35
C GLU A 53 -2.92 -11.36 -24.15
N GLN A 54 -2.88 -11.81 -25.41
CA GLN A 54 -4.06 -11.91 -26.24
C GLN A 54 -5.07 -12.91 -25.64
N TRP A 55 -4.62 -14.11 -25.27
CA TRP A 55 -5.47 -15.11 -24.62
C TRP A 55 -6.05 -14.59 -23.30
N LEU A 56 -5.26 -13.91 -22.46
CA LEU A 56 -5.74 -13.31 -21.21
C LEU A 56 -6.78 -12.23 -21.48
N ARG A 57 -6.60 -11.40 -22.50
CA ARG A 57 -7.57 -10.38 -22.91
C ARG A 57 -8.88 -11.01 -23.38
N ASP A 58 -8.81 -12.00 -24.26
CA ASP A 58 -9.97 -12.69 -24.85
C ASP A 58 -10.78 -13.44 -23.79
N GLN A 59 -10.11 -13.95 -22.76
CA GLN A 59 -10.74 -14.64 -21.64
C GLN A 59 -11.24 -13.68 -20.54
N GLY A 60 -11.00 -12.37 -20.65
CA GLY A 60 -11.24 -11.40 -19.58
C GLY A 60 -10.41 -11.64 -18.32
N LYS A 61 -9.27 -12.32 -18.47
CA LYS A 61 -8.33 -12.72 -17.40
C LYS A 61 -7.10 -11.82 -17.31
N LEU A 62 -7.00 -10.78 -18.14
CA LEU A 62 -6.00 -9.74 -17.96
C LEU A 62 -6.40 -8.96 -16.70
N ALA A 63 -5.64 -9.14 -15.63
CA ALA A 63 -5.93 -8.39 -14.41
C ALA A 63 -5.54 -6.93 -14.65
N GLU A 64 -6.51 -6.04 -14.63
CA GLU A 64 -6.26 -4.82 -13.86
C GLU A 64 -5.73 -5.30 -12.51
N VAL A 65 -4.50 -4.92 -12.15
CA VAL A 65 -3.79 -5.34 -10.93
C VAL A 65 -4.82 -5.57 -9.81
N PRO A 66 -4.91 -6.78 -9.21
CA PRO A 66 -5.96 -7.10 -8.26
C PRO A 66 -6.09 -5.99 -7.21
N LEU A 67 -7.31 -5.63 -6.80
CA LEU A 67 -7.52 -4.47 -5.92
C LEU A 67 -6.63 -4.50 -4.67
N ARG A 68 -6.45 -5.69 -4.08
CA ARG A 68 -5.53 -5.90 -2.95
C ARG A 68 -4.08 -5.50 -3.28
N GLU A 69 -3.59 -5.88 -4.44
CA GLU A 69 -2.24 -5.57 -4.89
C GLU A 69 -2.12 -4.08 -5.24
N ARG A 70 -3.14 -3.46 -5.85
CA ARG A 70 -3.16 -1.99 -6.07
C ARG A 70 -3.11 -1.22 -4.76
N VAL A 71 -3.90 -1.64 -3.77
CA VAL A 71 -3.88 -1.03 -2.42
C VAL A 71 -2.49 -1.18 -1.81
N TRP A 72 -1.87 -2.36 -1.91
CA TRP A 72 -0.52 -2.57 -1.39
C TRP A 72 0.53 -1.70 -2.10
N GLN A 73 0.47 -1.60 -3.43
CA GLN A 73 1.35 -0.73 -4.21
C GLN A 73 1.18 0.75 -3.84
N ALA A 74 -0.07 1.21 -3.66
CA ALA A 74 -0.35 2.59 -3.22
C ALA A 74 0.18 2.88 -1.80
N VAL A 75 0.05 1.92 -0.88
CA VAL A 75 0.60 2.03 0.48
C VAL A 75 2.13 2.03 0.46
N ALA A 76 2.75 1.14 -0.29
CA ALA A 76 4.21 1.02 -0.38
C ALA A 76 4.86 2.22 -1.09
N GLY A 77 4.20 2.79 -2.10
CA GLY A 77 4.66 3.95 -2.87
C GLY A 77 4.31 5.31 -2.27
N HIS A 78 3.67 5.36 -1.10
CA HIS A 78 3.23 6.62 -0.50
C HIS A 78 4.43 7.52 -0.15
N PRO A 79 4.45 8.81 -0.53
CA PRO A 79 5.62 9.69 -0.33
C PRO A 79 6.11 9.80 1.12
N ALA A 80 5.19 9.70 2.09
CA ALA A 80 5.50 9.72 3.52
C ALA A 80 5.84 8.33 4.12
N GLY A 81 5.96 7.30 3.29
CA GLY A 81 6.21 5.92 3.68
C GLY A 81 4.95 5.13 4.10
N ALA A 82 5.09 3.81 4.16
CA ALA A 82 3.99 2.86 4.38
C ALA A 82 3.28 3.04 5.75
N GLY A 83 4.01 3.37 6.82
CA GLY A 83 3.41 3.59 8.14
C GLY A 83 2.44 4.79 8.15
N ARG A 84 2.84 5.91 7.53
CA ARG A 84 1.97 7.09 7.37
C ARG A 84 0.79 6.81 6.44
N ALA A 85 1.02 6.06 5.37
CA ALA A 85 -0.05 5.63 4.47
C ALA A 85 -1.15 4.84 5.20
N LEU A 86 -0.75 3.89 6.06
CA LEU A 86 -1.70 3.12 6.87
C LEU A 86 -2.49 3.99 7.86
N ILE A 87 -1.86 5.00 8.47
CA ILE A 87 -2.55 5.98 9.31
C ILE A 87 -3.60 6.74 8.50
N HIS A 88 -3.23 7.30 7.34
CA HIS A 88 -4.17 8.04 6.48
C HIS A 88 -5.34 7.16 6.03
N VAL A 89 -5.08 5.92 5.61
CA VAL A 89 -6.12 4.96 5.22
C VAL A 89 -7.03 4.62 6.40
N GLY A 90 -6.47 4.37 7.58
CA GLY A 90 -7.24 4.08 8.79
C GLY A 90 -8.16 5.24 9.18
N CYS A 91 -7.63 6.46 9.17
CA CYS A 91 -8.38 7.70 9.38
C CYS A 91 -9.55 7.84 8.38
N ALA A 92 -9.28 7.70 7.08
CA ALA A 92 -10.32 7.76 6.05
C ALA A 92 -11.39 6.67 6.23
N LEU A 93 -11.00 5.43 6.54
CA LEU A 93 -11.92 4.32 6.78
C LEU A 93 -12.82 4.55 8.00
N LEU A 94 -12.30 5.16 9.06
CA LEU A 94 -13.12 5.57 10.21
C LEU A 94 -14.17 6.60 9.81
N LEU A 95 -13.79 7.60 9.00
CA LEU A 95 -14.74 8.62 8.50
C LEU A 95 -15.84 8.01 7.63
N VAL A 96 -15.47 7.14 6.69
CA VAL A 96 -16.44 6.41 5.83
C VAL A 96 -17.39 5.57 6.67
N ARG A 97 -16.89 4.90 7.70
CA ARG A 97 -17.67 4.02 8.58
C ARG A 97 -18.63 4.80 9.47
N ASP A 98 -18.15 5.86 10.11
CA ASP A 98 -18.89 6.54 11.18
C ASP A 98 -19.73 7.72 10.65
N ARG A 99 -19.35 8.32 9.51
CA ARG A 99 -20.08 9.43 8.88
C ARG A 99 -20.21 9.25 7.36
N PRO A 100 -20.91 8.20 6.87
CA PRO A 100 -20.99 7.89 5.45
C PRO A 100 -21.57 9.01 4.59
N THR A 101 -22.56 9.76 5.09
CA THR A 101 -23.15 10.90 4.36
C THR A 101 -22.17 12.06 4.23
N ALA A 102 -21.48 12.42 5.32
CA ALA A 102 -20.46 13.46 5.30
C ALA A 102 -19.30 13.11 4.36
N TRP A 103 -18.91 11.83 4.31
CA TRP A 103 -17.93 11.35 3.33
C TRP A 103 -18.39 11.54 1.88
N LEU A 104 -19.66 11.21 1.56
CA LEU A 104 -20.17 11.40 0.19
C LEU A 104 -20.17 12.87 -0.23
N GLU A 105 -20.56 13.77 0.67
CA GLU A 105 -20.52 15.22 0.41
C GLU A 105 -19.09 15.72 0.21
N LEU A 106 -18.17 15.28 1.06
CA LEU A 106 -16.75 15.58 0.94
C LEU A 106 -16.19 15.07 -0.38
N ALA A 107 -16.43 13.80 -0.72
CA ALA A 107 -15.90 13.14 -1.92
C ALA A 107 -16.45 13.71 -3.23
N ALA A 108 -17.60 14.38 -3.17
CA ALA A 108 -18.18 15.10 -4.31
C ALA A 108 -17.69 16.56 -4.42
N ALA A 109 -17.01 17.10 -3.40
CA ALA A 109 -16.51 18.46 -3.40
C ALA A 109 -15.22 18.59 -4.22
N PRO A 110 -14.94 19.78 -4.80
CA PRO A 110 -13.62 20.07 -5.38
C PRO A 110 -12.50 19.90 -4.35
N ASP A 111 -11.31 19.54 -4.82
CA ASP A 111 -10.16 19.23 -3.98
C ASP A 111 -9.83 20.33 -2.96
N GLU A 112 -9.96 21.61 -3.32
CA GLU A 112 -9.71 22.73 -2.40
C GLU A 112 -10.70 22.75 -1.24
N ARG A 113 -11.98 22.47 -1.53
CA ARG A 113 -13.04 22.42 -0.51
C ARG A 113 -12.92 21.15 0.33
N MET A 114 -12.59 20.01 -0.28
CA MET A 114 -12.26 18.79 0.43
C MET A 114 -11.11 19.03 1.42
N ALA A 115 -10.00 19.60 0.95
CA ALA A 115 -8.82 19.87 1.77
C ALA A 115 -9.12 20.79 2.97
N ALA A 116 -10.03 21.75 2.80
CA ALA A 116 -10.47 22.63 3.88
C ALA A 116 -11.36 21.94 4.93
N LEU A 117 -12.22 21.01 4.51
CA LEU A 117 -13.22 20.38 5.39
C LEU A 117 -12.74 19.07 6.02
N LEU A 118 -11.83 18.36 5.36
CA LEU A 118 -11.35 17.04 5.78
C LEU A 118 -10.73 17.03 7.19
N PRO A 119 -9.89 18.00 7.61
CA PRO A 119 -9.29 17.99 8.95
C PRO A 119 -10.34 18.00 10.06
N GLN A 120 -11.36 18.86 9.94
CA GLN A 120 -12.44 18.95 10.92
C GLN A 120 -13.28 17.67 10.94
N ALA A 121 -13.63 17.12 9.78
CA ALA A 121 -14.36 15.86 9.71
C ALA A 121 -13.57 14.71 10.36
N MET A 122 -12.25 14.70 10.19
CA MET A 122 -11.37 13.71 10.78
C MET A 122 -11.28 13.85 12.30
N GLU A 123 -11.08 15.08 12.80
CA GLU A 123 -11.02 15.38 14.23
C GLU A 123 -12.24 14.85 14.97
N HIS A 124 -13.46 15.11 14.47
CA HIS A 124 -14.69 14.61 15.08
C HIS A 124 -14.70 13.08 15.25
N VAL A 125 -14.24 12.35 14.23
CA VAL A 125 -14.25 10.88 14.26
C VAL A 125 -13.13 10.34 15.13
N LEU A 126 -11.94 10.95 15.08
CA LEU A 126 -10.81 10.59 15.93
C LEU A 126 -11.12 10.86 17.41
N THR A 127 -11.68 12.02 17.74
CA THR A 127 -12.10 12.37 19.10
C THR A 127 -13.18 11.41 19.62
N ALA A 128 -14.16 11.06 18.79
CA ALA A 128 -15.19 10.10 19.18
C ALA A 128 -14.63 8.68 19.43
N ARG A 129 -13.55 8.29 18.74
CA ARG A 129 -12.97 6.93 18.81
C ARG A 129 -11.85 6.78 19.82
N LEU A 130 -11.00 7.79 19.94
CA LEU A 130 -9.77 7.76 20.73
C LEU A 130 -9.85 8.65 21.98
N GLY A 131 -10.94 9.42 22.12
CA GLY A 131 -11.06 10.49 23.12
C GLY A 131 -10.53 11.82 22.60
N PRO A 132 -10.82 12.94 23.29
CA PRO A 132 -10.10 14.19 23.03
C PRO A 132 -8.60 13.90 23.18
N GLU A 133 -7.77 14.53 22.34
CA GLU A 133 -6.30 14.35 22.41
C GLU A 133 -5.89 14.43 23.88
N ALA A 134 -5.42 13.29 24.42
CA ALA A 134 -4.89 13.28 25.77
C ALA A 134 -3.68 14.20 25.74
N ASP A 135 -3.83 15.37 26.36
CA ASP A 135 -2.75 16.27 26.71
C ASP A 135 -1.57 15.44 27.25
N GLY A 136 -0.46 15.42 26.50
CA GLY A 136 0.83 14.96 26.99
C GLY A 136 1.21 13.50 26.72
N VAL A 137 1.64 13.22 25.50
CA VAL A 137 2.83 12.37 25.33
C VAL A 137 3.87 13.20 24.59
N HIS A 138 4.99 13.45 25.29
CA HIS A 138 6.19 14.24 24.94
C HIS A 138 6.38 15.60 25.64
N ARG A 139 6.25 15.65 26.98
CA ARG A 139 7.40 16.12 27.77
C ARG A 139 8.09 14.91 28.36
N ALA A 140 9.03 14.35 27.62
CA ALA A 140 10.07 13.55 28.26
C ALA A 140 10.77 14.50 29.24
N GLY A 141 10.50 14.32 30.53
CA GLY A 141 11.35 14.91 31.56
C GLY A 141 12.77 14.43 31.28
N VAL A 142 13.63 15.36 30.87
CA VAL A 142 15.07 15.15 30.98
C VAL A 142 15.32 15.00 32.49
N PRO A 143 15.81 13.84 32.99
CA PRO A 143 16.27 13.80 34.36
C PRO A 143 17.44 14.77 34.45
N GLU A 144 17.27 15.80 35.28
CA GLU A 144 18.31 16.73 35.65
C GLU A 144 19.53 15.92 36.12
N PRO A 145 20.75 16.13 35.58
CA PRO A 145 21.91 15.43 36.09
C PRO A 145 22.16 15.92 37.52
N ALA A 146 21.96 15.01 38.48
CA ALA A 146 22.28 15.20 39.88
C ALA A 146 23.68 15.83 40.02
N GLY A 147 23.73 16.92 40.78
CA GLY A 147 24.92 17.74 40.97
C GLY A 147 26.16 16.92 41.27
N VAL A 148 27.13 16.99 40.37
CA VAL A 148 28.51 16.64 40.69
C VAL A 148 29.01 17.77 41.58
N HIS A 149 29.16 17.50 42.87
CA HIS A 149 29.95 18.31 43.79
C HIS A 149 31.40 18.35 43.29
N THR A 150 31.72 19.32 42.44
CA THR A 150 33.09 19.78 42.25
C THR A 150 33.43 20.73 43.40
N ALA A 151 34.12 20.21 44.41
CA ALA A 151 34.82 21.02 45.39
C ALA A 151 35.92 21.82 44.67
N GLY A 152 35.65 23.10 44.41
CA GLY A 152 36.66 24.09 44.05
C GLY A 152 37.34 24.63 45.31
N PRO A 153 38.64 25.00 45.25
CA PRO A 153 39.45 25.31 46.41
C PRO A 153 39.04 26.62 47.07
N GLN A 154 39.00 26.62 48.40
CA GLN A 154 38.67 27.76 49.24
C GLN A 154 39.96 28.42 49.74
N GLU A 155 40.28 29.58 49.16
CA GLU A 155 41.15 30.65 49.67
C GLU A 155 40.38 31.94 49.29
N PRO A 156 40.25 32.97 50.14
CA PRO A 156 41.39 33.64 50.76
C PRO A 156 41.16 34.21 52.19
N GLY A 157 42.25 34.51 52.90
CA GLY A 157 42.20 35.30 54.13
C GLY A 157 43.55 35.94 54.50
N SER A 158 43.67 37.24 54.21
CA SER A 158 44.57 38.29 54.74
C SER A 158 46.06 38.02 54.96
#